data_AF-A0A8T2K5P6-F1
#
_entry.id   AF-A0A8T2K5P6-F1
#
_cell.length_a   1.000
_cell.length_b   1.000
_cell.length_c   1.000
_cell.angle_alpha   90.00
_cell.angle_beta   90.00
_cell.angle_gamma   90.00
#
_symmetry.space_group_name_H-M   'P 1'
#
loop_
_entity.id
_entity.type
_entity.pdbx_description
1 polymer ?
#
loop_
_entity_poly.entity_id
_entity_poly.type
_entity_poly.pdbx_seq_one_letter_code
_entity_poly.pdbx_strand_id
1 'polypeptide(L)'
;MLSLRLLQIKICFPWTVATLPYSVSRLAMEKPVEHSIRSKLTESLNPSHLEVHNESHMHAVPKDSETHFKVVVVSDSFSGKSLIQRHRLVNELLKEELAGSVHALSIHAKTPQQWEENPNISKSPACMGGSKHDPEMSKKLETQV
;
A
#
# COMPACT_ATOMS: atom_id res chain seq x y z
N MET A 1 10.73 74.53 2.64
CA MET A 1 10.52 74.30 1.19
C MET A 1 11.75 73.62 0.63
N LEU A 2 11.84 72.28 0.64
CA LEU A 2 12.80 71.58 -0.21
C LEU A 2 12.07 70.40 -0.85
N SER A 3 12.02 70.48 -2.18
CA SER A 3 11.27 69.64 -3.10
C SER A 3 11.95 68.28 -3.27
N LEU A 4 11.31 67.21 -2.79
CA LEU A 4 11.63 65.85 -3.21
C LEU A 4 10.79 65.50 -4.45
N ARG A 5 11.44 65.40 -5.61
CA ARG A 5 10.98 64.58 -6.73
C ARG A 5 12.14 63.69 -7.19
N LEU A 6 12.22 62.52 -6.59
CA LEU A 6 13.09 61.44 -7.03
C LEU A 6 12.38 60.62 -8.11
N LEU A 7 13.01 60.67 -9.29
CA LEU A 7 13.11 59.67 -10.36
C LEU A 7 12.21 58.42 -10.30
N GLN A 8 11.48 58.23 -11.40
CA GLN A 8 10.98 56.92 -11.83
C GLN A 8 12.13 55.90 -11.95
N ILE A 9 11.98 54.77 -11.28
CA ILE A 9 12.81 53.58 -11.53
C ILE A 9 11.92 52.48 -12.09
N LYS A 10 12.15 52.27 -13.38
CA LYS A 10 11.93 51.09 -14.21
C LYS A 10 11.72 49.79 -13.45
N ILE A 11 10.54 49.24 -13.67
CA ILE A 11 10.17 47.82 -13.63
C ILE A 11 11.29 46.99 -14.26
N CYS A 12 11.85 46.06 -13.49
CA CYS A 12 12.64 44.94 -13.98
C CYS A 12 12.53 43.81 -12.93
N PHE A 13 11.36 43.16 -12.89
CA PHE A 13 11.20 41.89 -12.19
C PHE A 13 11.58 40.78 -13.19
N PRO A 14 12.74 40.12 -13.05
CA PRO A 14 13.02 38.94 -13.85
C PRO A 14 12.05 37.83 -13.41
N TRP A 15 11.25 37.35 -14.35
CA TRP A 15 10.47 36.14 -14.19
C TRP A 15 11.44 34.96 -14.14
N THR A 16 11.95 34.65 -12.95
CA THR A 16 12.68 33.41 -12.71
C THR A 16 11.67 32.27 -12.62
N VAL A 17 11.37 31.65 -13.77
CA VAL A 17 10.66 30.37 -13.81
C VAL A 17 11.59 29.34 -13.17
N ALA A 18 11.40 29.05 -11.89
CA ALA A 18 12.01 27.88 -11.28
C ALA A 18 11.34 26.63 -11.87
N THR A 19 11.93 26.09 -12.93
CA THR A 19 11.64 24.73 -13.39
C THR A 19 12.14 23.76 -12.33
N LEU A 20 11.29 23.44 -11.35
CA LEU A 20 11.53 22.30 -10.50
C LEU A 20 11.37 21.04 -11.35
N PRO A 21 12.36 20.13 -11.37
CA PRO A 21 12.18 18.84 -11.99
C PRO A 21 11.18 18.07 -11.13
N TYR A 22 9.95 17.93 -11.61
CA TYR A 22 9.00 16.98 -11.03
C TYR A 22 9.47 15.57 -11.40
N SER A 23 10.59 15.15 -10.80
CA SER A 23 11.04 13.78 -10.75
C SER A 23 10.17 13.05 -9.74
N VAL A 24 8.90 12.86 -10.07
CA VAL A 24 8.12 11.82 -9.39
C VAL A 24 8.53 10.50 -9.97
N SER A 25 9.23 9.73 -9.14
CA SER A 25 9.75 8.41 -9.42
C SER A 25 8.69 7.52 -10.10
N ARG A 26 9.06 6.98 -11.27
CA ARG A 26 8.24 6.11 -12.13
C ARG A 26 7.59 4.89 -11.42
N LEU A 27 8.08 4.53 -10.23
CA LEU A 27 7.57 3.41 -9.42
C LEU A 27 6.18 3.65 -8.82
N ALA A 28 5.71 4.91 -8.70
CA ALA A 28 4.40 5.21 -8.12
C ALA A 28 3.22 4.88 -9.07
N MET A 29 3.47 4.70 -10.38
CA MET A 29 2.43 4.39 -11.37
C MET A 29 2.25 2.89 -11.65
N GLU A 30 3.14 2.02 -11.19
CA GLU A 30 3.08 0.57 -11.48
C GLU A 30 2.35 -0.25 -10.40
N LYS A 31 2.00 0.34 -9.25
CA LYS A 31 1.27 -0.32 -8.14
C LYS A 31 0.35 0.63 -7.36
N PRO A 32 -0.76 1.08 -7.96
CA PRO A 32 -1.60 2.12 -7.37
C PRO A 32 -2.21 1.72 -6.01
N VAL A 33 -2.64 0.46 -5.86
CA VAL A 33 -3.28 0.00 -4.61
C VAL A 33 -2.25 -0.21 -3.50
N GLU A 34 -1.10 -0.83 -3.78
CA GLU A 34 0.00 -0.98 -2.81
C GLU A 34 0.43 0.38 -2.26
N HIS A 35 0.52 1.38 -3.13
CA HIS A 35 0.89 2.75 -2.76
C HIS A 35 -0.18 3.42 -1.89
N SER A 36 -1.46 3.29 -2.26
CA SER A 36 -2.59 3.82 -1.46
C SER A 36 -2.58 3.23 -0.04
N ILE A 37 -2.47 1.90 0.07
CA ILE A 37 -2.40 1.19 1.35
C ILE A 37 -1.21 1.70 2.18
N ARG A 38 -0.01 1.78 1.56
CA ARG A 38 1.18 2.24 2.26
C ARG A 38 1.01 3.66 2.77
N SER A 39 0.52 4.59 1.95
CA SER A 39 0.33 5.99 2.34
C SER A 39 -0.65 6.13 3.50
N LYS A 40 -1.83 5.50 3.40
CA LYS A 40 -2.88 5.58 4.44
C LYS A 40 -2.38 5.04 5.78
N LEU A 41 -1.68 3.91 5.77
CA LEU A 41 -1.10 3.32 6.97
C LEU A 41 0.02 4.17 7.55
N THR A 42 0.88 4.76 6.71
CA THR A 42 1.93 5.66 7.17
C THR A 42 1.34 6.91 7.84
N GLU A 43 0.35 7.55 7.21
CA GLU A 43 -0.28 8.77 7.73
C GLU A 43 -1.07 8.53 9.02
N SER A 44 -1.81 7.42 9.09
CA SER A 44 -2.72 7.16 10.22
C SER A 44 -2.04 6.55 11.45
N LEU A 45 -1.01 5.70 11.24
CA LEU A 45 -0.41 4.89 12.30
C LEU A 45 1.02 5.27 12.63
N ASN A 46 1.66 6.11 11.80
CA ASN A 46 3.06 6.51 11.89
C ASN A 46 3.99 5.34 12.32
N PRO A 47 3.95 4.22 11.57
CA PRO A 47 4.58 2.97 11.99
C PRO A 47 6.11 3.07 11.98
N SER A 48 6.76 2.39 12.92
CA SER A 48 8.22 2.24 12.94
C SER A 48 8.70 1.27 11.85
N HIS A 49 7.86 0.30 11.46
CA HIS A 49 8.14 -0.63 10.37
C HIS A 49 6.85 -0.91 9.57
N LEU A 50 6.95 -0.85 8.23
CA LEU A 50 5.83 -1.08 7.32
C LEU A 50 6.28 -1.83 6.06
N GLU A 51 5.75 -3.04 5.90
CA GLU A 51 5.91 -3.87 4.70
C GLU A 51 4.54 -4.16 4.09
N VAL A 52 4.43 -3.98 2.78
CA VAL A 52 3.25 -4.33 2.00
C VAL A 52 3.71 -5.23 0.86
N HIS A 53 3.17 -6.42 0.77
CA HIS A 53 3.51 -7.42 -0.24
C HIS A 53 2.24 -7.87 -0.96
N ASN A 54 2.26 -7.80 -2.30
CA ASN A 54 1.23 -8.38 -3.13
C ASN A 54 1.47 -9.89 -3.27
N GLU A 55 0.57 -10.72 -2.73
CA GLU A 55 0.65 -12.19 -2.78
C GLU A 55 -0.36 -12.79 -3.80
N SER A 56 -0.98 -11.96 -4.64
CA SER A 56 -1.99 -12.41 -5.62
C SER A 56 -1.54 -13.52 -6.55
N HIS A 57 -0.24 -13.57 -6.86
CA HIS A 57 0.35 -14.55 -7.78
C HIS A 57 0.28 -15.99 -7.26
N MET A 58 -0.06 -16.18 -5.97
CA MET A 58 -0.20 -17.50 -5.34
C MET A 58 -1.58 -18.14 -5.57
N HIS A 59 -2.52 -17.42 -6.18
CA HIS A 59 -3.84 -17.92 -6.55
C HIS A 59 -4.00 -17.90 -8.07
N ALA A 60 -4.85 -18.77 -8.62
CA ALA A 60 -5.11 -18.88 -10.06
C ALA A 60 -5.90 -17.67 -10.60
N VAL A 61 -5.35 -16.48 -10.41
CA VAL A 61 -5.84 -15.19 -10.88
C VAL A 61 -4.90 -14.69 -11.98
N PRO A 62 -5.38 -13.83 -12.91
CA PRO A 62 -4.54 -13.23 -13.95
C PRO A 62 -3.28 -12.57 -13.35
N LYS A 63 -2.15 -12.65 -14.06
CA LYS A 63 -0.95 -11.82 -13.77
C LYS A 63 -1.41 -10.37 -13.60
N ASP A 64 -0.93 -9.71 -12.55
CA ASP A 64 -1.28 -8.33 -12.17
C ASP A 64 -2.61 -8.12 -11.43
N SER A 65 -3.24 -9.18 -10.91
CA SER A 65 -4.38 -9.00 -10.01
C SER A 65 -3.91 -8.44 -8.66
N GLU A 66 -4.46 -7.33 -8.18
CA GLU A 66 -4.15 -6.77 -6.85
C GLU A 66 -5.19 -7.24 -5.81
N THR A 67 -5.44 -8.55 -5.74
CA THR A 67 -6.55 -9.10 -4.95
C THR A 67 -6.16 -9.60 -3.56
N HIS A 68 -4.90 -10.04 -3.36
CA HIS A 68 -4.41 -10.56 -2.08
C HIS A 68 -3.18 -9.79 -1.64
N PHE A 69 -3.29 -9.13 -0.49
CA PHE A 69 -2.18 -8.38 0.10
C PHE A 69 -1.80 -8.95 1.46
N LYS A 70 -0.50 -8.90 1.75
CA LYS A 70 0.04 -9.07 3.09
C LYS A 70 0.61 -7.75 3.55
N VAL A 71 0.17 -7.32 4.73
CA VAL A 71 0.65 -6.10 5.39
C VAL A 71 1.25 -6.47 6.73
N VAL A 72 2.49 -6.06 6.94
CA VAL A 72 3.15 -6.09 8.24
C VAL A 72 3.30 -4.65 8.69
N VAL A 73 2.71 -4.34 9.84
CA VAL A 73 2.74 -3.00 10.41
C VAL A 73 3.16 -3.07 11.87
N VAL A 74 4.16 -2.27 12.22
CA VAL A 74 4.68 -2.13 13.58
C VAL A 74 4.47 -0.71 14.04
N SER A 75 3.67 -0.51 15.09
CA SER A 75 3.35 0.82 15.62
C SER A 75 3.00 0.75 17.10
N ASP A 76 3.34 1.80 17.85
CA ASP A 76 2.95 1.98 19.25
C ASP A 76 1.43 2.12 19.42
N SER A 77 0.72 2.50 18.36
CA SER A 77 -0.75 2.58 18.32
C SER A 77 -1.43 1.25 18.64
N PHE A 78 -0.71 0.13 18.58
CA PHE A 78 -1.20 -1.21 18.91
C PHE A 78 -0.96 -1.62 20.37
N SER A 79 -0.25 -0.81 21.15
CA SER A 79 -0.03 -1.05 22.56
C SER A 79 -1.35 -1.08 23.33
N GLY A 80 -1.53 -2.07 24.21
CA GLY A 80 -2.77 -2.28 24.97
C GLY A 80 -3.99 -2.74 24.16
N LYS A 81 -3.88 -2.93 22.83
CA LYS A 81 -4.97 -3.44 21.98
C LYS A 81 -4.85 -4.95 21.76
N SER A 82 -5.99 -5.65 21.82
CA SER A 82 -6.07 -7.07 21.45
C SER A 82 -5.86 -7.26 19.95
N LEU A 83 -5.47 -8.48 19.54
CA LEU A 83 -5.25 -8.81 18.12
C LEU A 83 -6.45 -8.45 17.24
N ILE A 84 -7.66 -8.77 17.69
CA ILE A 84 -8.90 -8.46 16.96
C ILE A 84 -9.08 -6.94 16.81
N GLN A 85 -8.80 -6.16 17.87
CA GLN A 85 -8.89 -4.69 17.82
C GLN A 85 -7.88 -4.10 16.84
N ARG A 86 -6.66 -4.64 16.78
CA ARG A 86 -5.64 -4.21 15.81
C ARG A 86 -6.10 -4.48 14.38
N HIS A 87 -6.63 -5.67 14.11
CA HIS A 87 -7.14 -6.04 12.79
C HIS A 87 -8.33 -5.16 12.38
N ARG A 88 -9.28 -4.91 13.31
CA ARG A 88 -10.39 -3.99 13.06
C ARG A 88 -9.89 -2.59 12.72
N LEU A 89 -8.92 -2.07 13.46
CA LEU A 89 -8.35 -0.75 13.20
C LEU A 89 -7.76 -0.68 11.78
N VAL A 90 -6.92 -1.65 11.40
CA VAL A 90 -6.33 -1.69 10.05
C VAL A 90 -7.40 -1.85 8.97
N ASN A 91 -8.40 -2.69 9.19
CA ASN A 91 -9.52 -2.86 8.25
C ASN A 91 -10.34 -1.58 8.07
N GLU A 92 -10.59 -0.82 9.14
CA GLU A 92 -11.30 0.47 9.05
C GLU A 92 -10.49 1.48 8.22
N LEU A 93 -9.17 1.56 8.42
CA LEU A 93 -8.29 2.44 7.64
C LEU A 93 -8.25 2.08 6.14
N LEU A 94 -8.39 0.78 5.83
CA LEU A 94 -8.30 0.26 4.47
C LEU A 94 -9.67 -0.08 3.86
N LYS A 95 -10.76 0.31 4.52
CA LYS A 95 -12.13 -0.06 4.13
C LYS A 95 -12.47 0.35 2.70
N GLU A 96 -12.00 1.52 2.27
CA GLU A 96 -12.20 2.02 0.91
C GLU A 96 -11.49 1.17 -0.14
N GLU A 97 -10.27 0.71 0.16
CA GLU A 97 -9.48 -0.16 -0.75
C GLU A 97 -10.07 -1.57 -0.80
N LEU A 98 -10.55 -2.08 0.35
CA LEU A 98 -11.24 -3.36 0.49
C LEU A 98 -12.62 -3.39 -0.18
N ALA A 99 -13.29 -2.24 -0.32
CA ALA A 99 -14.55 -2.14 -1.06
C ALA A 99 -14.34 -2.17 -2.58
N GLY A 100 -13.12 -1.92 -3.04
CA GLY A 100 -12.75 -1.85 -4.45
C GLY A 100 -12.08 -3.14 -4.94
N SER A 101 -10.76 -3.07 -5.11
CA SER A 101 -9.94 -4.05 -5.83
C SER A 101 -9.38 -5.16 -4.94
N VAL A 102 -9.29 -4.95 -3.62
CA VAL A 102 -8.69 -5.91 -2.68
C VAL A 102 -9.72 -6.92 -2.20
N HIS A 103 -9.47 -8.21 -2.44
CA HIS A 103 -10.36 -9.30 -2.05
C HIS A 103 -10.02 -9.87 -0.66
N ALA A 104 -8.74 -9.93 -0.32
CA ALA A 104 -8.27 -10.43 0.97
C ALA A 104 -6.99 -9.71 1.44
N LEU A 105 -6.92 -9.48 2.75
CA LEU A 105 -5.79 -8.82 3.41
C LEU A 105 -5.31 -9.66 4.60
N SER A 106 -4.05 -10.09 4.55
CA SER A 106 -3.34 -10.69 5.68
C SER A 106 -2.66 -9.61 6.50
N ILE A 107 -3.05 -9.45 7.76
CA ILE A 107 -2.58 -8.37 8.64
C ILE A 107 -1.69 -8.95 9.72
N HIS A 108 -0.48 -8.42 9.82
CA HIS A 108 0.44 -8.66 10.93
C HIS A 108 0.69 -7.33 11.66
N ALA A 109 -0.10 -7.09 12.71
CA ALA A 109 0.01 -5.88 13.53
C ALA A 109 0.75 -6.15 14.84
N LYS A 110 2.01 -5.73 14.93
CA LYS A 110 2.87 -5.91 16.10
C LYS A 110 3.19 -4.56 16.77
N THR A 111 3.52 -4.59 18.05
CA THR A 111 4.12 -3.43 18.72
C THR A 111 5.63 -3.41 18.48
N PRO A 112 6.31 -2.26 18.62
CA PRO A 112 7.77 -2.20 18.48
C PRO A 112 8.48 -3.18 19.42
N GLN A 113 8.03 -3.30 20.67
CA GLN A 113 8.58 -4.28 21.62
C GLN A 113 8.45 -5.73 21.14
N GLN A 114 7.28 -6.11 20.60
CA GLN A 114 7.08 -7.46 20.04
C GLN A 114 7.90 -7.71 18.77
N TRP A 115 8.21 -6.64 18.03
CA TRP A 115 9.04 -6.73 16.82
C TRP A 115 10.51 -6.95 17.16
N GLU A 116 11.02 -6.28 18.20
CA GLU A 116 12.37 -6.49 18.71
C GLU A 116 12.58 -7.91 19.25
N GLU A 117 11.59 -8.46 19.96
CA GLU A 117 11.65 -9.81 20.50
C GLU A 117 11.56 -10.90 19.41
N ASN A 118 10.69 -10.70 18.41
CA ASN A 118 10.53 -11.64 17.31
C ASN A 118 10.15 -10.94 15.99
N PRO A 119 11.14 -10.56 15.16
CA PRO A 119 10.90 -9.95 13.86
C PRO A 119 10.42 -10.96 12.82
N ASN A 120 10.44 -12.27 13.11
CA ASN A 120 10.04 -13.28 12.14
C ASN A 120 8.52 -13.22 11.92
N ILE A 121 8.13 -13.08 10.66
CA ILE A 121 6.76 -13.29 10.18
C ILE A 121 6.76 -14.59 9.39
N SER A 122 5.98 -15.57 9.84
CA SER A 122 5.77 -16.80 9.08
C SER A 122 5.26 -16.46 7.68
N LYS A 123 5.99 -16.89 6.65
CA LYS A 123 5.55 -16.74 5.26
C LYS A 123 4.21 -17.46 5.07
N SER A 124 3.37 -16.93 4.16
CA SER A 124 2.09 -17.57 3.84
C SER A 124 2.39 -18.96 3.27
N PRO A 125 1.77 -20.04 3.77
CA PRO A 125 1.94 -21.35 3.18
C PRO A 125 1.49 -21.34 1.72
N ALA A 126 2.21 -22.04 0.86
CA ALA A 126 1.86 -22.15 -0.56
C ALA A 126 0.47 -22.79 -0.67
N CYS A 127 -0.50 -22.04 -1.19
CA CYS A 127 -1.85 -22.54 -1.43
C CYS A 127 -1.79 -23.60 -2.54
N MET A 128 -2.02 -24.87 -2.19
CA MET A 128 -2.30 -25.91 -3.18
C MET A 128 -3.73 -25.71 -3.67
N GLY A 129 -3.90 -24.89 -4.71
CA GLY A 129 -5.21 -24.55 -5.27
C GLY A 129 -6.10 -25.78 -5.46
N GLY A 130 -7.24 -25.80 -4.75
CA GLY A 130 -8.13 -26.97 -4.65
C GLY A 130 -8.79 -27.42 -5.96
N SER A 131 -8.59 -26.70 -7.07
CA SER A 131 -9.21 -26.99 -8.37
C SER A 131 -8.30 -27.71 -9.38
N LYS A 132 -7.09 -28.14 -9.00
CA LYS A 132 -6.18 -28.89 -9.90
C LYS A 132 -6.22 -30.41 -9.75
N HIS A 133 -7.02 -30.94 -8.84
CA HIS A 133 -7.12 -32.39 -8.59
C HIS A 133 -8.54 -32.95 -8.69
N ASP A 134 -9.45 -32.25 -9.36
CA ASP A 134 -10.75 -32.82 -9.71
C ASP A 134 -10.64 -33.54 -11.08
N PRO A 135 -10.54 -34.89 -11.13
CA PRO A 135 -10.45 -35.63 -12.38
C PRO A 135 -11.72 -35.51 -13.24
N GLU A 136 -12.79 -34.92 -12.71
CA GLU A 136 -14.07 -34.74 -13.38
C GLU A 136 -14.07 -33.56 -14.38
N MET A 137 -13.20 -32.55 -14.20
CA MET A 137 -13.22 -31.35 -15.06
C MET A 137 -12.39 -31.50 -16.34
N SER A 138 -11.32 -32.29 -16.32
CA SER A 138 -10.47 -32.56 -17.49
C SER A 138 -11.23 -33.29 -18.60
N LYS A 139 -12.23 -34.09 -18.25
CA LYS A 139 -13.06 -34.82 -19.24
C LYS A 139 -14.07 -33.93 -19.98
N LYS A 140 -14.43 -32.78 -19.39
CA LYS A 140 -15.44 -31.87 -19.97
C LYS A 140 -14.85 -30.92 -21.02
N LEU A 141 -13.52 -30.75 -21.04
CA LEU A 141 -12.81 -29.91 -22.00
C LEU A 141 -12.50 -30.60 -23.34
N GLU A 142 -12.58 -31.93 -23.41
CA GLU A 142 -12.27 -32.69 -24.64
C GLU A 142 -13.50 -33.11 -25.47
N THR A 143 -14.73 -32.80 -25.02
CA THR A 143 -15.98 -33.21 -25.74
C THR A 143 -16.71 -32.05 -26.41
N GLN A 144 -16.03 -30.95 -26.71
CA GLN A 144 -16.62 -29.82 -27.45
C GLN A 144 -15.78 -29.38 -28.66
N VAL A 145 -15.29 -30.35 -29.44
CA VAL A 145 -14.96 -30.18 -30.86
C VAL A 145 -15.53 -31.34 -31.65
#